data_AF-A0A353V315-F1
#
_entry.id   AF-A0A353V315-F1
#
_cell.length_a   1.000
_cell.length_b   1.000
_cell.length_c   1.000
_cell.angle_alpha   90.00
_cell.angle_beta   90.00
_cell.angle_gamma   90.00
#
_symmetry.space_group_name_H-M   'P 1'
#
loop_
_entity.id
_entity.type
_entity.pdbx_description
1 polymer ?
#
loop_
_entity_poly.entity_id
_entity_poly.type
_entity_poly.pdbx_seq_one_letter_code
_entity_poly.pdbx_strand_id
1 'polypeptide(L)' 'MVGEIRDRETAEIAVRAALVGRLLISTLHTNDATGVVPRLLDMGIEPFLVASTLALALAQRLVRRICVRCRESVTADP' A
#
# COMPACT_ATOMS: atom_id res chain seq x y z
N MET A 1 10.32 -10.09 1.74
CA MET A 1 9.03 -9.48 2.16
C MET A 1 9.21 -8.97 3.57
N VAL A 2 8.73 -7.77 3.86
CA VAL A 2 8.63 -7.21 5.23
C VAL A 2 7.15 -7.08 5.52
N GLY A 3 6.65 -7.55 6.66
CA GLY A 3 5.20 -7.59 6.92
C GLY A 3 4.56 -6.21 6.79
N GLU A 4 5.05 -5.24 7.54
CA GLU A 4 4.63 -3.84 7.49
C GLU A 4 5.81 -2.91 7.83
N ILE A 5 5.76 -1.68 7.34
CA ILE A 5 6.72 -0.62 7.67
C ILE A 5 6.06 0.31 8.68
N ARG A 6 6.54 0.33 9.93
CA ARG A 6 5.96 1.14 11.01
C ARG A 6 6.77 2.40 11.34
N ASP A 7 8.06 2.36 11.05
CA ASP A 7 9.04 3.34 11.48
C ASP A 7 10.05 3.63 10.36
N ARG A 8 10.82 4.70 10.61
CA ARG A 8 11.88 5.17 9.72
C ARG A 8 12.94 4.11 9.45
N GLU A 9 13.38 3.41 10.49
CA GLU A 9 14.46 2.42 10.36
C GLU A 9 14.08 1.31 9.39
N THR A 10 12.88 0.74 9.54
CA THR A 10 12.34 -0.29 8.65
C THR A 10 12.15 0.25 7.23
N ALA A 11 11.68 1.50 7.09
CA ALA A 11 11.52 2.14 5.79
C ALA A 11 12.86 2.34 5.07
N GLU A 12 13.91 2.75 5.78
CA GLU A 12 15.25 2.92 5.21
C GLU A 12 15.85 1.59 4.75
N ILE A 13 15.70 0.53 5.54
CA ILE A 13 16.15 -0.82 5.14
C ILE A 13 15.40 -1.28 3.89
N ALA A 14 14.08 -1.04 3.82
CA ALA A 14 13.25 -1.43 2.70
C ALA A 14 13.66 -0.73 1.39
N VAL A 15 13.87 0.58 1.45
CA VAL A 15 14.31 1.40 0.31
C VAL A 15 15.71 0.99 -0.14
N ARG A 16 16.66 0.79 0.79
CA ARG A 16 18.02 0.34 0.45
C ARG A 16 18.02 -1.03 -0.22
N ALA A 17 17.18 -1.96 0.24
CA ALA A 17 17.03 -3.27 -0.39
C ALA A 17 16.49 -3.14 -1.83
N ALA A 18 15.51 -2.25 -2.06
CA ALA A 18 14.98 -1.98 -3.39
C ALA A 18 16.01 -1.36 -4.34
N LEU A 19 16.84 -0.41 -3.87
CA LEU A 19 17.91 0.22 -4.66
C LEU A 19 18.95 -0.77 -5.20
N VAL A 20 19.23 -1.84 -4.46
CA VAL A 20 20.18 -2.89 -4.90
C VAL A 20 19.51 -3.98 -5.75
N GLY A 21 18.32 -3.70 -6.30
CA GLY A 21 17.63 -4.57 -7.25
C GLY A 21 16.83 -5.70 -6.62
N ARG A 22 16.58 -5.68 -5.30
CA ARG A 22 15.71 -6.68 -4.66
C ARG A 22 14.26 -6.23 -4.72
N LEU A 23 13.39 -7.06 -5.28
CA LEU A 23 11.95 -6.83 -5.19
C LEU A 23 11.51 -6.98 -3.73
N LEU A 24 11.07 -5.87 -3.13
CA LEU A 24 10.55 -5.83 -1.78
C LEU A 24 9.05 -5.58 -1.80
N ILE A 25 8.33 -6.34 -0.98
CA ILE A 25 6.89 -6.23 -0.77
C ILE A 25 6.66 -5.97 0.71
N SER A 26 5.86 -4.96 1.02
CA SER A 26 5.43 -4.62 2.37
C SER A 26 4.06 -3.94 2.38
N THR A 27 3.55 -3.64 3.57
CA THR A 27 2.24 -3.00 3.78
C THR A 27 2.38 -1.72 4.61
N LEU A 28 1.43 -0.80 4.40
CA LEU A 28 1.28 0.46 5.12
C LEU A 28 -0.21 0.70 5.40
N HIS A 29 -0.53 1.23 6.58
CA HIS A 29 -1.90 1.61 6.94
C HIS A 29 -2.23 3.00 6.39
N THR A 30 -2.66 3.04 5.12
CA THR A 30 -3.10 4.25 4.42
C THR A 30 -4.48 4.02 3.81
N ASN A 31 -5.27 5.07 3.65
CA ASN A 31 -6.66 4.96 3.20
C ASN A 31 -6.79 4.66 1.70
N ASP A 32 -5.77 5.04 0.92
CA ASP A 32 -5.68 4.94 -0.52
C ASP A 32 -4.23 4.73 -0.96
N ALA A 33 -4.02 4.40 -2.24
CA ALA A 33 -2.70 4.06 -2.76
C ALA A 33 -1.76 5.27 -2.78
N THR A 34 -2.30 6.46 -3.03
CA THR A 34 -1.53 7.71 -3.06
C THR A 34 -0.97 8.07 -1.68
N GLY A 35 -1.64 7.67 -0.60
CA GLY A 35 -1.22 7.87 0.78
C GLY A 35 0.11 7.19 1.14
N VAL A 36 0.57 6.22 0.35
CA VAL A 36 1.89 5.57 0.55
C VAL A 36 3.03 6.58 0.44
N VAL A 37 2.96 7.49 -0.54
CA VAL A 37 4.03 8.48 -0.77
C VAL A 37 4.20 9.44 0.41
N PRO A 38 3.18 10.24 0.82
CA PRO A 38 3.34 11.14 1.96
C PRO A 38 3.66 10.37 3.24
N ARG A 39 3.15 9.13 3.42
CA ARG A 39 3.48 8.32 4.60
C ARG A 39 4.97 7.97 4.68
N LEU A 40 5.62 7.66 3.56
CA LEU A 40 7.07 7.42 3.51
C LEU A 40 7.87 8.71 3.74
N LEU A 41 7.39 9.85 3.21
CA LEU A 41 8.00 11.15 3.46
C LEU A 41 7.89 11.56 4.94
N ASP A 42 6.74 11.32 5.58
CA ASP A 42 6.52 11.57 7.02
C ASP A 42 7.45 10.71 7.89
N MET A 43 7.85 9.52 7.42
CA MET A 43 8.86 8.68 8.07
C MET A 43 10.30 9.15 7.82
N GLY A 44 10.50 10.21 7.03
CA GLY A 44 11.82 10.78 6.75
C GLY A 44 12.57 10.13 5.59
N ILE A 45 11.87 9.42 4.70
CA ILE A 45 12.47 8.94 3.44
C ILE A 45 12.55 10.10 2.45
N GLU A 46 13.73 10.29 1.86
CA GLU A 46 13.95 11.34 0.87
C GLU A 46 13.06 11.17 -0.38
N PRO A 47 12.46 12.24 -0.92
CA PRO A 47 11.55 12.15 -2.07
C PRO A 47 12.13 11.45 -3.30
N PHE A 48 13.42 11.68 -3.60
CA PHE A 48 14.07 11.04 -4.75
C PHE A 48 14.22 9.52 -4.54
N LEU A 49 14.38 9.06 -3.30
CA LEU A 49 14.45 7.64 -2.98
C LEU A 49 13.10 6.96 -3.19
N VAL A 50 12.02 7.58 -2.73
CA VAL A 50 10.66 7.08 -2.99
C VAL A 50 10.40 7.02 -4.50
N ALA A 51 10.72 8.09 -5.25
CA ALA A 51 10.53 8.14 -6.70
C ALA A 51 11.34 7.08 -7.45
N SER A 52 12.55 6.75 -6.98
CA SER A 52 13.44 5.77 -7.62
C SER A 52 13.15 4.32 -7.26
N THR A 53 12.50 4.03 -6.12
CA THR A 53 12.33 2.67 -5.60
C THR A 53 10.89 2.18 -5.57
N LEU A 54 9.90 3.07 -5.47
CA LEU A 54 8.50 2.69 -5.39
C LEU A 54 7.98 2.26 -6.78
N ALA A 55 7.80 0.96 -6.97
CA ALA A 55 7.28 0.41 -8.22
C ALA A 55 5.75 0.42 -8.30
N LEU A 56 5.06 0.14 -7.18
CA LEU A 56 3.60 0.03 -7.12
C LEU A 56 3.10 0.32 -5.70
N ALA A 57 1.97 1.04 -5.62
CA ALA A 57 1.15 1.13 -4.43
C ALA A 57 -0.26 0.59 -4.75
N LEU A 58 -0.79 -0.28 -3.88
CA LEU A 58 -2.11 -0.89 -4.05
C LEU A 58 -2.96 -0.66 -2.81
N ALA A 59 -4.11 0.00 -2.99
CA ALA A 59 -5.13 0.10 -1.95
C ALA A 59 -6.08 -1.10 -2.05
N GLN A 60 -6.23 -1.83 -0.95
CA GLN A 60 -7.09 -3.00 -0.88
C GLN A 60 -8.20 -2.81 0.15
N ARG A 61 -9.44 -3.15 -0.24
CA ARG A 61 -10.59 -3.26 0.66
C ARG A 61 -11.23 -4.63 0.50
N LEU A 62 -11.72 -5.18 1.60
CA LEU A 62 -12.50 -6.41 1.58
C LEU A 62 -13.98 -6.06 1.71
N VAL A 63 -14.78 -6.61 0.80
CA VAL A 63 -16.24 -6.50 0.83
C VAL A 63 -16.83 -7.88 1.02
N ARG A 64 -17.96 -7.95 1.73
CA ARG A 64 -18.69 -9.22 1.88
C ARG A 64 -19.30 -9.62 0.55
N ARG A 65 -19.24 -10.91 0.24
CA ARG A 65 -19.96 -11.48 -0.90
C ARG A 65 -21.44 -11.62 -0.53
N ILE A 66 -22.34 -11.23 -1.43
CA ILE A 66 -23.77 -11.44 -1.26
C ILE A 66 -24.07 -12.95 -1.35
N CYS A 67 -24.91 -13.47 -0.44
CA CYS A 67 -25.30 -14.87 -0.44
C CYS A 67 -26.01 -15.24 -1.76
N VAL A 68 -25.52 -16.25 -2.46
CA VAL A 68 -26.10 -16.69 -3.75
C VAL A 68 -27.49 -17.33 -3.61
N ARG A 69 -27.89 -17.74 -2.40
CA ARG A 69 -29.17 -18.42 -2.12
C ARG A 69 -30.33 -17.47 -1.81
N CYS A 70 -30.04 -16.29 -1.24
CA CYS A 70 -31.07 -15.37 -0.73
C CYS A 70 -30.86 -13.92 -1.18
N ARG A 71 -30.10 -13.69 -2.25
CA ARG A 71 -29.94 -12.34 -2.82
C ARG A 71 -31.23 -11.91 -3.50
N GLU A 72 -31.57 -10.63 -3.39
CA GLU A 72 -32.73 -10.02 -4.03
C GLU A 72 -32.26 -8.97 -5.05
N SER A 73 -32.98 -8.87 -6.17
CA SER A 73 -32.73 -7.84 -7.19
C SER A 73 -33.47 -6.56 -6.83
N VAL A 74 -32.77 -5.44 -6.89
CA VAL A 74 -33.37 -4.10 -6.76
C VAL A 74 -32.97 -3.27 -7.98
N THR A 75 -33.87 -2.38 -8.40
CA THR A 75 -33.54 -1.37 -9.41
C THR A 75 -32.82 -0.24 -8.69
N ALA A 76 -31.64 0.15 -9.17
CA ALA A 76 -30.95 1.30 -8.59
C ALA A 76 -31.74 2.58 -8.91
N ASP A 77 -31.86 3.47 -7.93
CA ASP A 77 -32.34 4.81 -8.19
C ASP A 77 -31.37 5.52 -9.17
N PRO A 78 -31.87 6.39 -10.07
CA PRO A 78 -31.05 7.10 -11.05
C PRO A 78 -29.91 7.90 -10.44
#